data_AF-A0A8J6AY47-F1
#
_entry.id   AF-A0A8J6AY47-F1
#
_cell.length_a   1.000
_cell.length_b   1.000
_cell.length_c   1.000
_cell.angle_alpha   90.00
_cell.angle_beta   90.00
_cell.angle_gamma   90.00
#
_symmetry.space_group_name_H-M   'P 1'
#
loop_
_entity.id
_entity.type
_entity.pdbx_description
1 polymer ?
#
loop_
_entity_poly.entity_id
_entity_poly.type
_entity_poly.pdbx_seq_one_letter_code
_entity_poly.pdbx_strand_id
1 'polypeptide(L)'
;RKFHRVVAGMFDKRSKKNVQVLRIAQVFRNPKFNATTASNDIALLKLATPACFSNIVSPVCLPGAQDNFTIGSLCVTTGWGRTDFHGAGTNKLQQGTVPLLSTAQCRNFLQKEILGITACVGGNGLSTCMVRTLTLN
;
A
#
# COMPACT_ATOMS: atom_id res chain seq x y z
N ARG A 1 -1.00 -25.95 6.74
CA ARG A 1 -1.91 -24.79 6.61
C ARG A 1 -1.11 -23.53 6.96
N LYS A 2 -0.81 -22.64 5.99
CA LYS A 2 -0.10 -21.38 6.28
C LYS A 2 -1.13 -20.39 6.82
N PHE A 3 -0.88 -19.79 7.98
CA PHE A 3 -1.75 -18.75 8.54
C PHE A 3 -1.10 -17.40 8.31
N HIS A 4 -1.80 -16.50 7.62
CA HIS A 4 -1.36 -15.12 7.45
C HIS A 4 -1.50 -14.35 8.77
N ARG A 5 -0.61 -13.39 8.98
CA ARG A 5 -0.56 -12.51 10.16
C ARG A 5 -0.32 -11.08 9.71
N VAL A 6 -0.88 -10.13 10.46
CA VAL A 6 -0.56 -8.70 10.33
C VAL A 6 0.50 -8.37 11.37
N VAL A 7 1.51 -7.58 11.00
CA VAL A 7 2.52 -7.08 11.92
C VAL A 7 2.46 -5.55 11.94
N ALA A 8 2.04 -4.98 13.07
CA ALA A 8 1.92 -3.53 13.25
C ALA A 8 3.10 -2.98 14.07
N GLY A 9 3.51 -1.74 13.80
CA GLY A 9 4.64 -1.07 14.48
C GLY A 9 6.02 -1.50 13.99
N MET A 10 6.09 -2.27 12.89
CA MET A 10 7.35 -2.72 12.31
C MET A 10 8.11 -1.53 11.71
N PHE A 11 9.41 -1.43 11.99
CA PHE A 11 10.33 -0.51 11.32
C PHE A 11 11.51 -1.26 10.68
N ASP A 12 12.17 -2.15 11.41
CA ASP A 12 13.24 -3.03 10.91
C ASP A 12 12.80 -4.48 10.93
N LYS A 13 12.67 -5.13 9.77
CA LYS A 13 12.24 -6.54 9.64
C LYS A 13 13.12 -7.53 10.42
N ARG A 14 14.35 -7.15 10.78
CA ARG A 14 15.26 -7.96 11.59
C ARG A 14 15.00 -7.83 13.10
N SER A 15 14.30 -6.78 13.52
CA SER A 15 13.96 -6.51 14.92
C SER A 15 12.47 -6.74 15.16
N LYS A 16 12.15 -7.61 16.13
CA LYS A 16 10.76 -7.81 16.60
C LYS A 16 10.46 -6.99 17.86
N LYS A 17 11.29 -5.99 18.20
CA LYS A 17 11.03 -5.13 19.36
C LYS A 17 9.87 -4.20 19.04
N ASN A 18 8.97 -4.04 20.02
CA ASN A 18 7.85 -3.09 19.97
C ASN A 18 6.87 -3.31 18.80
N VAL A 19 6.72 -4.55 18.31
CA VAL A 19 5.74 -4.87 17.25
C VAL A 19 4.58 -5.68 17.80
N GLN A 20 3.42 -5.57 17.15
CA GLN A 20 2.25 -6.40 17.44
C GLN A 20 2.06 -7.41 16.33
N VAL A 21 2.03 -8.69 16.68
CA VAL A 21 1.75 -9.79 15.74
C VAL A 21 0.30 -10.22 15.90
N LEU A 22 -0.52 -9.89 14.92
CA LEU A 22 -1.97 -9.98 15.01
C LEU A 22 -2.51 -11.06 14.07
N ARG A 23 -3.39 -11.92 14.59
CA ARG A 23 -4.08 -12.95 13.80
C ARG A 23 -5.20 -12.30 12.99
N ILE A 24 -5.42 -12.82 11.78
CA ILE A 24 -6.55 -12.45 10.93
C ILE A 24 -7.70 -13.41 11.28
N ALA A 25 -8.86 -12.86 11.64
CA ALA A 25 -10.08 -13.63 11.85
C ALA A 25 -10.82 -13.85 10.53
N GLN A 26 -10.86 -12.83 9.67
CA GLN A 26 -11.60 -12.88 8.41
C GLN A 26 -10.96 -12.00 7.35
N VAL A 27 -11.05 -12.45 6.10
CA VAL A 27 -10.64 -11.72 4.90
C VAL A 27 -11.89 -11.39 4.09
N PHE A 28 -12.12 -10.11 3.80
CA PHE A 28 -13.18 -9.63 2.91
C PHE A 28 -12.54 -9.18 1.61
N ARG A 29 -12.65 -10.01 0.57
CA ARG A 29 -12.18 -9.65 -0.76
C ARG A 29 -13.25 -8.84 -1.47
N ASN A 30 -12.86 -7.84 -2.25
CA ASN A 30 -13.81 -7.14 -3.10
C ASN A 30 -14.32 -8.10 -4.19
N PRO A 31 -15.63 -8.40 -4.24
CA PRO A 31 -16.19 -9.33 -5.23
C PRO A 31 -16.09 -8.80 -6.67
N LYS A 32 -15.83 -7.50 -6.85
CA LYS A 32 -15.64 -6.87 -8.17
C LYS A 32 -14.17 -6.81 -8.60
N PHE A 33 -13.24 -7.40 -7.84
CA PHE A 33 -11.83 -7.46 -8.21
C PHE A 33 -11.65 -8.18 -9.56
N ASN A 34 -10.90 -7.57 -10.47
CA ASN A 34 -10.55 -8.16 -11.76
C ASN A 34 -9.02 -8.21 -11.90
N ALA A 35 -8.47 -9.42 -11.90
CA ALA A 35 -7.03 -9.63 -11.98
C ALA A 35 -6.41 -9.21 -13.34
N THR A 36 -7.20 -9.24 -14.42
CA THR A 36 -6.73 -8.86 -15.77
C THR A 36 -6.52 -7.35 -15.88
N THR A 37 -7.44 -6.57 -15.31
CA THR A 37 -7.39 -5.10 -15.37
C THR A 37 -6.81 -4.46 -14.11
N ALA A 38 -6.53 -5.27 -13.07
CA ALA A 38 -6.23 -4.83 -11.71
C ALA A 38 -7.29 -3.87 -11.12
N SER A 39 -8.52 -3.90 -11.63
CA SER A 39 -9.59 -3.04 -11.14
C SER A 39 -10.15 -3.54 -9.82
N ASN A 40 -10.59 -2.61 -8.96
CA ASN A 40 -11.13 -2.90 -7.64
C ASN A 40 -10.17 -3.71 -6.73
N ASP A 41 -8.86 -3.47 -6.87
CA ASP A 41 -7.81 -4.12 -6.06
C ASP A 41 -7.80 -3.58 -4.62
N ILE A 42 -8.75 -4.07 -3.82
CA ILE A 42 -8.89 -3.74 -2.40
C ILE A 42 -9.45 -4.95 -1.64
N ALA A 43 -8.97 -5.15 -0.42
CA ALA A 43 -9.49 -6.14 0.52
C ALA A 43 -9.41 -5.62 1.96
N LEU A 44 -10.31 -6.08 2.83
CA LEU A 44 -10.28 -5.77 4.25
C LEU A 44 -9.88 -7.01 5.05
N LEU A 45 -9.01 -6.82 6.03
CA LEU A 45 -8.60 -7.84 6.99
C LEU A 45 -9.18 -7.51 8.36
N LYS A 46 -10.10 -8.33 8.86
CA LYS A 46 -10.58 -8.22 10.24
C LYS A 46 -9.63 -8.95 11.15
N LEU A 47 -9.02 -8.22 12.07
CA LEU A 47 -8.15 -8.78 13.11
C LEU A 47 -8.99 -9.60 14.10
N ALA A 48 -8.41 -10.69 14.61
CA ALA A 48 -9.05 -11.53 15.62
C ALA A 48 -9.15 -10.83 16.99
N THR A 49 -8.19 -9.95 17.26
CA THR A 49 -8.18 -9.06 18.42
C THR A 49 -7.84 -7.65 17.93
N PRO A 50 -8.43 -6.58 18.51
CA PRO A 50 -8.05 -5.20 18.17
C PRO A 50 -6.55 -4.97 18.33
N ALA A 51 -5.97 -4.13 17.48
CA ALA A 51 -4.61 -3.64 17.68
C ALA A 51 -4.59 -2.62 18.83
N CYS A 52 -3.54 -2.64 19.64
CA CYS A 52 -3.33 -1.64 20.69
C CYS A 52 -2.69 -0.38 20.09
N PHE A 53 -3.33 0.77 20.18
CA PHE A 53 -2.74 2.01 19.67
C PHE A 53 -1.62 2.52 20.59
N SER A 54 -0.62 3.15 19.97
CA SER A 54 0.54 3.71 20.64
C SER A 54 1.21 4.77 19.75
N ASN A 55 2.35 5.29 20.16
CA ASN A 55 3.17 6.20 19.35
C ASN A 55 3.72 5.57 18.06
N ILE A 56 3.69 4.25 17.91
CA ILE A 56 4.19 3.51 16.74
C ILE A 56 3.11 2.68 16.03
N VAL A 57 1.89 2.62 16.58
CA VAL A 57 0.73 1.97 15.96
C VAL A 57 -0.46 2.92 16.06
N SER A 58 -0.86 3.48 14.92
CA SER A 58 -2.01 4.36 14.80
C SER A 58 -2.77 4.09 13.50
N PRO A 59 -4.08 4.40 13.44
CA PRO A 59 -4.84 4.32 12.21
C PRO A 59 -4.49 5.47 11.26
N VAL A 60 -4.77 5.28 9.97
CA VAL A 60 -4.78 6.36 8.98
C VAL A 60 -6.21 6.84 8.74
N CYS A 61 -6.38 8.12 8.42
CA CYS A 61 -7.67 8.66 8.01
C CYS A 61 -8.09 8.09 6.65
N LEU A 62 -9.39 7.83 6.49
CA LEU A 62 -9.97 7.52 5.18
C LEU A 62 -10.53 8.80 4.56
N PRO A 63 -10.35 9.02 3.25
CA PRO A 63 -10.99 10.13 2.55
C PRO A 63 -12.51 9.94 2.50
N GLY A 64 -13.23 11.05 2.52
CA GLY A 64 -14.64 11.10 2.15
C GLY A 64 -14.85 10.84 0.65
N ALA A 65 -16.05 10.40 0.28
CA ALA A 65 -16.37 10.07 -1.12
C ALA A 65 -16.32 11.29 -2.07
N GLN A 66 -16.36 12.51 -1.54
CA GLN A 66 -16.33 13.77 -2.28
C GLN A 66 -15.01 14.53 -2.08
N ASP A 67 -14.05 13.95 -1.35
CA ASP A 67 -12.76 14.58 -1.14
C ASP A 67 -12.00 14.62 -2.46
N ASN A 68 -11.48 15.80 -2.80
CA ASN A 68 -10.66 16.00 -3.98
C ASN A 68 -9.27 16.45 -3.56
N PHE A 69 -8.26 15.81 -4.14
CA PHE A 69 -6.85 16.12 -3.89
C PHE A 69 -6.28 16.92 -5.06
N THR A 70 -5.65 18.04 -4.76
CA THR A 70 -5.08 18.91 -5.80
C THR A 70 -3.93 18.21 -6.52
N ILE A 71 -3.97 18.18 -7.85
CA ILE A 71 -2.88 17.64 -8.67
C ILE A 71 -1.57 18.37 -8.36
N GLY A 72 -0.47 17.61 -8.26
CA GLY A 72 0.83 18.12 -7.82
C GLY A 72 1.05 18.11 -6.31
N SER A 73 0.00 17.88 -5.50
CA SER A 73 0.16 17.68 -4.06
C SER A 73 1.11 16.54 -3.77
N LEU A 74 1.96 16.71 -2.76
CA LEU A 74 2.94 15.71 -2.37
C LEU A 74 2.28 14.60 -1.57
N CYS A 75 2.36 13.38 -2.10
CA CYS A 75 1.97 12.15 -1.43
C CYS A 75 3.21 11.45 -0.86
N VAL A 76 3.03 10.70 0.22
CA VAL A 76 4.09 9.87 0.81
C VAL A 76 3.77 8.40 0.56
N THR A 77 4.73 7.68 0.01
CA THR A 77 4.69 6.23 -0.12
C THR A 77 5.71 5.62 0.83
N THR A 78 5.37 4.50 1.46
CA THR A 78 6.26 3.83 2.41
C THR A 78 6.32 2.33 2.15
N GLY A 79 7.44 1.71 2.47
CA GLY A 79 7.57 0.25 2.35
C GLY A 79 8.97 -0.30 2.56
N TRP A 80 9.07 -1.62 2.50
CA TRP A 80 10.32 -2.40 2.56
C TRP A 80 10.67 -3.03 1.20
N GLY A 81 10.20 -2.41 0.12
CA GLY A 81 10.44 -2.82 -1.25
C GLY A 81 11.89 -2.60 -1.66
N ARG A 82 12.17 -2.82 -2.94
CA ARG A 82 13.49 -2.54 -3.52
C ARG A 82 13.73 -1.03 -3.55
N THR A 83 14.96 -0.60 -3.27
CA THR A 83 15.41 0.80 -3.38
C THR A 83 16.16 1.08 -4.68
N ASP A 84 16.47 0.02 -5.42
CA ASP A 84 17.15 0.01 -6.71
C ASP A 84 16.47 -1.02 -7.61
N PHE A 85 16.55 -0.84 -8.93
CA PHE A 85 15.82 -1.69 -9.88
C PHE A 85 16.25 -3.17 -9.77
N HIS A 86 17.52 -3.41 -9.47
CA HIS A 86 18.14 -4.74 -9.44
C HIS A 86 18.42 -5.29 -8.04
N GLY A 87 18.26 -4.53 -6.96
CA GLY A 87 18.65 -4.99 -5.64
C GLY A 87 17.52 -5.62 -4.83
N ALA A 88 17.85 -5.90 -3.58
CA ALA A 88 16.97 -6.59 -2.65
C ALA A 88 16.05 -5.61 -1.90
N GLY A 89 14.94 -6.13 -1.38
CA GLY A 89 14.09 -5.35 -0.48
C GLY A 89 14.84 -4.93 0.79
N THR A 90 14.58 -3.73 1.28
CA THR A 90 15.26 -3.20 2.46
C THR A 90 14.77 -3.86 3.75
N ASN A 91 15.59 -3.88 4.80
CA ASN A 91 15.15 -4.31 6.13
C ASN A 91 14.47 -3.19 6.92
N LYS A 92 14.94 -1.95 6.75
CA LYS A 92 14.36 -0.76 7.40
C LYS A 92 13.31 -0.11 6.50
N LEU A 93 12.22 0.35 7.08
CA LEU A 93 11.14 1.03 6.37
C LEU A 93 11.71 2.26 5.64
N GLN A 94 11.35 2.40 4.37
CA GLN A 94 11.69 3.55 3.55
C GLN A 94 10.45 4.41 3.34
N GLN A 95 10.66 5.69 3.05
CA GLN A 95 9.63 6.60 2.58
C GLN A 95 10.10 7.35 1.33
N GLY A 96 9.18 7.65 0.43
CA GLY A 96 9.43 8.46 -0.75
C GLY A 96 8.27 9.43 -0.98
N THR A 97 8.61 10.68 -1.28
CA THR A 97 7.64 11.74 -1.56
C THR A 97 7.47 11.90 -3.06
N VAL A 98 6.25 11.72 -3.54
CA VAL A 98 5.89 11.72 -4.97
C VAL A 98 4.70 12.63 -5.22
N PRO A 99 4.64 13.36 -6.33
CA PRO A 99 3.49 14.19 -6.64
C PRO A 99 2.30 13.35 -7.11
N LEU A 100 1.10 13.81 -6.77
CA LEU A 100 -0.16 13.33 -7.35
C LEU A 100 -0.24 13.76 -8.82
N LEU A 101 -0.56 12.83 -9.70
CA LEU A 101 -0.71 13.05 -11.13
C LEU A 101 -2.18 13.00 -11.54
N SER A 102 -2.54 13.81 -12.52
CA SER A 102 -3.82 13.69 -13.22
C SER A 102 -3.88 12.38 -14.01
N THR A 103 -5.10 11.90 -14.25
CA THR A 103 -5.34 10.72 -15.09
C THR A 103 -4.76 10.90 -16.50
N ALA A 104 -4.84 12.10 -17.07
CA ALA A 104 -4.28 12.40 -18.39
C ALA A 104 -2.75 12.29 -18.43
N GLN A 105 -2.05 12.86 -17.45
CA GLN A 105 -0.60 12.69 -17.33
C GLN A 105 -0.22 11.21 -17.20
N CYS A 106 -1.01 10.46 -16.43
CA CYS A 106 -0.77 9.05 -16.21
C CYS A 106 -0.97 8.20 -17.48
N ARG A 107 -2.04 8.44 -18.24
CA ARG A 107 -2.29 7.79 -19.53
C ARG A 107 -1.18 8.07 -20.53
N ASN A 108 -0.73 9.32 -20.61
CA ASN A 108 0.35 9.71 -21.51
C ASN A 108 1.68 9.05 -21.14
N PHE A 109 1.98 8.90 -19.85
CA PHE A 109 3.21 8.25 -19.40
C PHE A 109 3.17 6.72 -19.58
N LEU A 110 2.06 6.08 -19.18
CA LEU A 110 1.93 4.62 -19.21
C LEU A 110 1.54 4.08 -20.59
N GLN A 111 1.08 4.95 -21.51
CA GLN A 111 0.53 4.58 -22.82
C GLN A 111 -0.58 3.53 -22.69
N LYS A 112 -1.44 3.70 -21.67
CA LYS A 112 -2.52 2.77 -21.32
C LYS A 112 -3.74 3.53 -20.83
N GLU A 113 -4.91 2.93 -21.06
CA GLU A 113 -6.15 3.41 -20.44
C GLU A 113 -6.10 3.22 -18.92
N ILE A 114 -6.47 4.29 -18.21
CA ILE A 114 -6.52 4.33 -16.75
C ILE A 114 -7.97 4.53 -16.34
N LEU A 115 -8.47 3.60 -15.52
CA LEU A 115 -9.82 3.64 -14.96
C LEU A 115 -9.94 4.81 -13.97
N GLY A 116 -11.10 5.46 -13.94
CA GLY A 116 -11.39 6.58 -13.02
C GLY A 116 -11.39 6.22 -11.52
N ILE A 117 -11.17 4.94 -11.19
CA ILE A 117 -11.06 4.42 -9.82
C ILE A 117 -9.60 4.29 -9.35
N THR A 118 -8.63 4.72 -10.15
CA THR A 118 -7.19 4.61 -9.87
C THR A 118 -6.56 6.00 -9.78
N ALA A 119 -5.92 6.28 -8.64
CA ALA A 119 -5.07 7.45 -8.48
C ALA A 119 -3.65 7.13 -8.96
N CYS A 120 -2.99 8.12 -9.55
CA CYS A 120 -1.63 7.99 -10.05
C CYS A 120 -0.66 8.88 -9.28
N VAL A 121 0.47 8.31 -8.90
CA VAL A 121 1.57 9.04 -8.26
C VAL A 121 2.87 8.62 -8.93
N GLY A 122 3.80 9.56 -9.07
CA GLY A 122 5.10 9.26 -9.68
C GLY A 122 5.79 10.51 -10.18
N GLY A 123 7.12 10.48 -10.16
CA GLY A 123 7.95 11.63 -10.50
C GLY A 123 9.20 11.69 -9.62
N ASN A 124 10.05 12.70 -9.83
CA ASN A 124 11.26 12.95 -9.03
C ASN A 124 12.25 11.77 -8.99
N GLY A 125 12.28 10.91 -10.02
CA GLY A 125 13.11 9.69 -10.03
C GLY A 125 12.66 8.62 -9.04
N LEU A 126 11.51 8.79 -8.38
CA LEU A 126 10.95 7.84 -7.42
C LEU A 126 9.76 7.09 -8.03
N SER A 127 9.72 5.79 -7.80
CA SER A 127 8.62 4.90 -8.16
C SER A 127 8.36 3.90 -7.04
N THR A 128 7.12 3.44 -6.92
CA THR A 128 6.78 2.38 -5.99
C THR A 128 7.08 1.02 -6.63
N CYS A 129 7.89 0.20 -5.95
CA CYS A 129 8.14 -1.17 -6.38
C CYS A 129 7.17 -2.13 -5.71
N MET A 130 6.39 -2.85 -6.51
CA MET A 130 5.55 -3.94 -6.01
C MET A 130 6.42 -5.08 -5.47
N VAL A 131 6.10 -5.56 -4.27
CA VAL A 131 6.63 -6.83 -3.74
C VAL A 131 5.57 -7.91 -3.99
N ARG A 132 5.99 -9.15 -4.27
CA ARG A 132 5.14 -10.32 -4.61
C ARG A 132 3.71 -10.23 -4.03
N THR A 133 2.71 -10.34 -4.90
CA THR A 133 1.28 -10.36 -4.55
C THR A 133 1.01 -11.40 -3.45
N LEU A 134 0.35 -10.97 -2.38
CA LEU A 134 -0.14 -11.89 -1.36
C LEU A 134 -1.32 -12.67 -1.92
N THR A 135 -1.09 -13.92 -2.34
CA THR A 135 -2.19 -14.86 -2.56
C THR A 135 -2.71 -15.29 -1.19
N LEU A 136 -3.72 -14.58 -0.69
CA LEU A 136 -4.52 -15.06 0.43
C LEU A 136 -5.28 -16.27 -0.13
N ASN A 137 -5.10 -17.46 0.45
CA ASN A 137 -5.91 -18.66 0.17
C ASN A 137 -6.78 -18.95 1.38
#